data_AF-A0A3B9EUA5-F1
#
_entry.id   AF-A0A3B9EUA5-F1
#
_cell.length_a   1.000
_cell.length_b   1.000
_cell.length_c   1.000
_cell.angle_alpha   90.00
_cell.angle_beta   90.00
_cell.angle_gamma   90.00
#
_symmetry.space_group_name_H-M   'P 1'
#
loop_
_entity.id
_entity.type
_entity.pdbx_description
1 polymer ?
#
loop_
_entity_poly.entity_id
_entity_poly.type
_entity_poly.pdbx_seq_one_letter_code
_entity_poly.pdbx_strand_id
1 'polypeptide(L)'
;SIAGLYTSTVVRNGSSSAQYTDMEYVMVWQNSDGSYGISDGIGAYYSIGRAYGPAYRAPAKVEANDISANDFTYFPFTVGTFGGVCTMSAMVADPGANTLDFTTVWDAGYTFEVTLNQVEI
;
A
#
# COMPACT_ATOMS: atom_id res chain seq x y z
N SER A 1 -9.39 8.93 10.23
CA SER A 1 -8.33 9.20 9.24
C SER A 1 -7.55 7.91 9.03
N ILE A 2 -7.02 7.66 7.84
CA ILE A 2 -6.08 6.55 7.56
C ILE A 2 -4.62 7.02 7.48
N ALA A 3 -4.35 8.30 7.77
CA ALA A 3 -2.98 8.80 7.82
C ALA A 3 -2.22 8.18 9.01
N GLY A 4 -0.93 7.90 8.79
CA GLY A 4 -0.06 7.32 9.79
C GLY A 4 1.19 6.68 9.19
N LEU A 5 2.04 6.19 10.08
CA LEU A 5 3.19 5.35 9.77
C LEU A 5 2.84 3.90 10.06
N TYR A 6 3.12 3.00 9.11
CA TYR A 6 2.73 1.60 9.20
C TYR A 6 3.90 0.67 8.91
N THR A 7 3.99 -0.48 9.60
CA THR A 7 4.78 -1.62 9.10
C THR A 7 3.98 -2.35 8.03
N SER A 8 4.68 -3.07 7.13
CA SER A 8 4.05 -3.69 5.96
C SER A 8 4.31 -5.19 5.88
N THR A 9 3.25 -5.97 5.73
CA THR A 9 3.29 -7.39 5.37
C THR A 9 2.71 -7.58 3.98
N VAL A 10 3.37 -8.37 3.13
CA VAL A 10 2.96 -8.60 1.74
C VAL A 10 2.92 -10.08 1.40
N VAL A 11 1.84 -10.48 0.73
CA VAL A 11 1.71 -11.76 0.03
C VAL A 11 1.64 -11.45 -1.47
N ARG A 12 2.51 -12.08 -2.26
CA ARG A 12 2.54 -11.91 -3.73
C ARG A 12 2.12 -13.18 -4.42
N ASN A 13 1.01 -13.15 -5.16
CA ASN A 13 0.42 -14.32 -5.83
C ASN A 13 0.23 -15.51 -4.86
N GLY A 14 -0.26 -15.27 -3.65
CA GLY A 14 -0.42 -16.30 -2.61
C GLY A 14 0.87 -16.81 -1.97
N SER A 15 2.04 -16.29 -2.38
CA SER A 15 3.33 -16.65 -1.80
C SER A 15 3.85 -15.55 -0.87
N SER A 16 4.34 -15.95 0.30
CA SER A 16 5.03 -15.05 1.24
C SER A 16 6.22 -15.75 1.89
N SER A 17 7.10 -14.97 2.50
CA SER A 17 8.24 -15.43 3.29
C SER A 17 8.57 -14.36 4.34
N ALA A 18 9.38 -14.71 5.34
CA ALA A 18 9.70 -13.82 6.46
C ALA A 18 10.28 -12.45 6.04
N GLN A 19 10.88 -12.34 4.86
CA GLN A 19 11.41 -11.07 4.35
C GLN A 19 10.31 -10.07 3.93
N TYR A 20 9.06 -10.54 3.80
CA TYR A 20 7.90 -9.75 3.40
C TYR A 20 6.91 -9.55 4.56
N THR A 21 7.33 -9.78 5.80
CA THR A 21 6.50 -9.64 7.00
C THR A 21 7.07 -8.54 7.89
N ASP A 22 6.20 -7.68 8.41
CA ASP A 22 6.54 -6.55 9.29
C ASP A 22 7.75 -5.76 8.78
N MET A 23 7.79 -5.53 7.47
CA MET A 23 8.78 -4.66 6.85
C MET A 23 8.66 -3.25 7.44
N GLU A 24 9.72 -2.45 7.33
CA GLU A 24 9.74 -1.04 7.77
C GLU A 24 8.65 -0.22 7.06
N TYR A 25 8.79 1.10 7.08
CA TYR A 25 7.62 1.94 7.02
C TYR A 25 7.06 2.17 5.61
N VAL A 26 5.75 1.94 5.52
CA VAL A 26 4.87 2.56 4.52
C VAL A 26 4.15 3.72 5.20
N MET A 27 4.22 4.90 4.59
CA MET A 27 3.59 6.12 5.10
C MET A 27 2.30 6.38 4.33
N VAL A 28 1.24 6.69 5.05
CA VAL A 28 -0.02 7.20 4.49
C VAL A 28 -0.23 8.62 5.01
N TRP A 29 -0.47 9.58 4.13
CA TRP A 29 -0.67 10.98 4.51
C TRP A 29 -1.87 11.57 3.79
N GLN A 30 -2.49 12.59 4.39
CA GLN A 30 -3.56 13.35 3.75
C GLN A 30 -2.98 14.51 2.95
N ASN A 31 -3.40 14.66 1.70
CA ASN A 31 -3.07 15.78 0.83
C ASN A 31 -4.02 16.96 1.11
N SER A 32 -3.66 18.14 0.61
CA SER A 32 -4.47 19.37 0.78
C SER A 32 -5.85 19.31 0.12
N ASP A 33 -6.01 18.43 -0.89
CA ASP A 33 -7.29 18.20 -1.59
C ASP A 33 -8.18 17.16 -0.88
N GLY A 34 -7.75 16.64 0.28
CA GLY A 34 -8.48 15.64 1.06
C GLY A 34 -8.20 14.19 0.63
N SER A 35 -7.53 13.97 -0.51
CA SER A 35 -7.07 12.64 -0.91
C SER A 35 -5.95 12.13 0.01
N TYR A 36 -5.65 10.84 -0.06
CA TYR A 36 -4.56 10.23 0.68
C TYR A 36 -3.46 9.74 -0.27
N GLY A 37 -2.21 10.08 0.07
CA GLY A 37 -1.03 9.50 -0.55
C GLY A 37 -0.55 8.28 0.23
N ILE A 38 -0.06 7.28 -0.48
CA ILE A 38 0.56 6.07 0.09
C ILE A 38 1.97 5.98 -0.51
N SER A 39 2.99 5.85 0.35
CA SER A 39 4.38 5.91 -0.11
C SER A 39 4.76 4.76 -1.03
N ASP A 40 4.08 3.62 -0.88
CA ASP A 40 4.27 2.44 -1.71
C ASP A 40 2.99 1.56 -1.76
N GLY A 41 2.22 1.67 -2.85
CA GLY A 41 0.97 0.95 -3.10
C GLY A 41 1.13 -0.54 -3.43
N ILE A 42 2.35 -1.08 -3.40
CA ILE A 42 2.61 -2.53 -3.39
C ILE A 42 3.25 -3.00 -2.07
N GLY A 43 3.07 -2.21 -1.00
CA GLY A 43 3.49 -2.58 0.36
C GLY A 43 5.02 -2.63 0.54
N ALA A 44 5.78 -1.87 -0.25
CA ALA A 44 7.24 -1.85 -0.21
C ALA A 44 7.93 -3.18 -0.57
N TYR A 45 7.24 -4.04 -1.32
CA TYR A 45 7.75 -5.34 -1.73
C TYR A 45 9.14 -5.26 -2.38
N TYR A 46 9.36 -4.36 -3.34
CA TYR A 46 10.65 -4.22 -4.02
C TYR A 46 11.61 -3.29 -3.28
N SER A 47 11.11 -2.13 -2.82
CA SER A 47 11.95 -1.09 -2.23
C SER A 47 12.61 -1.55 -0.93
N ILE A 48 11.87 -2.26 -0.07
CA ILE A 48 12.34 -2.79 1.21
C ILE A 48 12.50 -4.31 1.14
N GLY A 49 11.45 -5.06 0.79
CA GLY A 49 11.45 -6.53 0.82
C GLY A 49 12.49 -7.18 -0.10
N ARG A 50 12.84 -6.53 -1.21
CA ARG A 50 13.95 -6.93 -2.11
C ARG A 50 15.20 -6.08 -1.96
N ALA A 51 15.16 -5.06 -1.09
CA ALA A 51 16.23 -4.09 -0.87
C ALA A 51 16.73 -3.40 -2.16
N TYR A 52 15.84 -3.20 -3.15
CA TYR A 52 16.21 -2.50 -4.38
C TYR A 52 16.26 -0.98 -4.19
N GLY A 53 15.75 -0.47 -3.06
CA GLY A 53 15.84 0.92 -2.66
C GLY A 53 14.68 1.77 -3.18
N PRO A 54 14.71 3.09 -2.88
CA PRO A 54 13.56 3.98 -3.02
C PRO A 54 13.11 4.19 -4.49
N ALA A 55 14.00 3.97 -5.46
CA ALA A 55 13.68 4.07 -6.88
C ALA A 55 12.66 3.02 -7.35
N TYR A 56 12.43 1.96 -6.56
CA TYR A 56 11.50 0.87 -6.86
C TYR A 56 10.20 0.94 -6.07
N ARG A 57 9.93 2.09 -5.42
CA ARG A 57 8.63 2.33 -4.78
C ARG A 57 7.53 2.50 -5.84
N ALA A 58 6.29 2.21 -5.46
CA ALA A 58 5.12 2.48 -6.30
C ALA A 58 4.16 3.46 -5.59
N PRO A 59 4.46 4.78 -5.55
CA PRO A 59 3.61 5.73 -4.84
C PRO A 59 2.18 5.72 -5.39
N ALA A 60 1.19 5.66 -4.50
CA ALA A 60 -0.22 5.58 -4.87
C ALA A 60 -1.03 6.74 -4.28
N LYS A 61 -2.18 7.00 -4.88
CA LYS A 61 -3.18 7.97 -4.40
C LYS A 61 -4.53 7.27 -4.28
N VAL A 62 -5.26 7.56 -3.22
CA VAL A 62 -6.65 7.13 -3.02
C VAL A 62 -7.51 8.30 -2.55
N GLU A 63 -8.78 8.32 -2.95
CA GLU A 63 -9.79 9.18 -2.31
C GLU A 63 -10.56 8.34 -1.29
N ALA A 64 -10.76 8.88 -0.10
CA ALA A 64 -11.57 8.24 0.94
C ALA A 64 -12.93 8.93 0.96
N ASN A 65 -13.90 8.37 0.24
CA ASN A 65 -15.25 8.89 0.14
C ASN A 65 -15.97 8.78 1.50
N ASP A 66 -15.86 7.60 2.12
CA ASP A 66 -16.32 7.32 3.48
C ASP A 66 -15.48 6.20 4.11
N ILE A 67 -14.56 6.58 5.01
CA ILE A 67 -13.68 5.63 5.72
C ILE A 67 -14.50 4.65 6.58
N SER A 68 -15.60 5.10 7.19
CA SER A 68 -16.41 4.25 8.08
C SER A 68 -17.17 3.17 7.32
N ALA A 69 -17.47 3.42 6.05
CA ALA A 69 -18.09 2.48 5.13
C ALA A 69 -17.07 1.71 4.27
N ASN A 70 -15.76 1.97 4.43
CA ASN A 70 -14.70 1.48 3.54
C ASN A 70 -14.94 1.80 2.06
N ASP A 71 -15.48 3.00 1.79
CA ASP A 71 -15.69 3.51 0.44
C ASP A 71 -14.49 4.35 0.00
N PHE A 72 -13.74 3.82 -0.96
CA PHE A 72 -12.54 4.44 -1.51
C PHE A 72 -12.55 4.42 -3.05
N THR A 73 -12.05 5.50 -3.65
CA THR A 73 -11.74 5.57 -5.08
C THR A 73 -10.24 5.38 -5.30
N TYR A 74 -9.88 4.48 -6.21
CA TYR A 74 -8.49 4.15 -6.52
C TYR A 74 -8.06 4.76 -7.85
N PHE A 75 -6.79 5.14 -7.93
CA PHE A 75 -6.18 5.66 -9.16
C PHE A 75 -5.04 4.73 -9.59
N PRO A 76 -4.86 4.49 -10.90
CA PRO A 76 -3.70 3.75 -11.38
C PRO A 76 -2.39 4.44 -11.00
N PHE A 77 -1.36 3.64 -10.74
CA PHE A 77 -0.01 4.11 -10.42
C PHE A 77 1.04 3.18 -11.02
N THR A 78 2.32 3.51 -10.85
CA THR A 78 3.43 2.82 -11.53
C THR A 78 4.55 2.48 -10.56
N VAL A 79 5.19 1.33 -10.75
CA VAL A 79 6.41 0.95 -10.01
C VAL A 79 7.57 1.73 -10.59
N GLY A 80 8.29 2.51 -9.79
CA GLY A 80 9.28 3.49 -10.24
C GLY A 80 10.18 3.04 -11.40
N THR A 81 11.30 2.37 -11.11
CA THR A 81 12.26 1.95 -12.17
C THR A 81 11.69 0.90 -13.14
N PHE A 82 10.77 0.04 -12.72
CA PHE A 82 10.25 -1.03 -13.58
C PHE A 82 9.16 -0.59 -14.56
N GLY A 83 8.44 0.50 -14.27
CA GLY A 83 7.28 0.89 -15.04
C GLY A 83 6.05 -0.01 -14.79
N GLY A 84 5.16 -0.05 -15.79
CA GLY A 84 3.91 -0.80 -15.74
C GLY A 84 2.80 -0.14 -14.92
N VAL A 85 1.60 -0.67 -15.04
CA VAL A 85 0.38 -0.15 -14.42
C VAL A 85 -0.05 -1.03 -13.27
N CYS A 86 -0.09 -0.44 -12.07
CA CYS A 86 -0.68 -1.02 -10.87
C CYS A 86 -2.09 -0.45 -10.67
N THR A 87 -3.04 -1.33 -10.36
CA THR A 87 -4.42 -0.98 -10.02
C THR A 87 -4.76 -1.57 -8.65
N MET A 88 -5.10 -0.71 -7.70
CA MET A 88 -5.62 -1.12 -6.41
C MET A 88 -7.12 -1.41 -6.54
N SER A 89 -7.61 -2.51 -5.96
CA SER A 89 -8.98 -3.00 -6.18
C SER A 89 -9.78 -3.24 -4.91
N ALA A 90 -9.15 -3.25 -3.75
CA ALA A 90 -9.82 -3.39 -2.46
C ALA A 90 -8.95 -2.73 -1.39
N MET A 91 -9.55 -1.92 -0.53
CA MET A 91 -8.94 -1.34 0.66
C MET A 91 -9.93 -1.45 1.82
N VAL A 92 -9.45 -1.89 2.98
CA VAL A 92 -10.22 -2.00 4.21
C VAL A 92 -9.41 -1.36 5.33
N ALA A 93 -9.93 -0.28 5.89
CA ALA A 93 -9.45 0.33 7.11
C ALA A 93 -10.19 -0.31 8.30
N ASP A 94 -9.43 -0.83 9.27
CA ASP A 94 -9.95 -1.27 10.56
C ASP A 94 -9.31 -0.45 11.68
N PRO A 95 -9.99 0.62 12.14
CA PRO A 95 -9.50 1.44 13.25
C PRO A 95 -9.41 0.68 14.59
N GLY A 96 -10.17 -0.41 14.77
CA GLY A 96 -10.13 -1.22 15.98
C GLY A 96 -8.90 -2.12 16.02
N ALA A 97 -8.48 -2.64 14.87
CA ALA A 97 -7.26 -3.44 14.71
C ALA A 97 -6.02 -2.58 14.43
N ASN A 98 -6.18 -1.28 14.15
CA ASN A 98 -5.14 -0.38 13.65
C ASN A 98 -4.48 -0.91 12.36
N THR A 99 -5.30 -1.45 11.45
CA THR A 99 -4.83 -2.00 10.17
C THR A 99 -5.41 -1.28 8.97
N LEU A 100 -4.64 -1.31 7.88
CA LEU A 100 -5.09 -0.96 6.54
C LEU A 100 -4.68 -2.07 5.59
N ASP A 101 -5.66 -2.84 5.12
CA ASP A 101 -5.47 -3.94 4.19
C ASP A 101 -5.82 -3.49 2.78
N PHE A 102 -5.02 -3.85 1.77
CA PHE A 102 -5.38 -3.61 0.37
C PHE A 102 -4.79 -4.61 -0.61
N THR A 103 -5.42 -4.70 -1.79
CA THR A 103 -4.95 -5.52 -2.89
C THR A 103 -4.60 -4.67 -4.11
N THR A 104 -3.42 -4.90 -4.67
CA THR A 104 -2.94 -4.25 -5.89
C THR A 104 -2.59 -5.29 -6.95
N VAL A 105 -3.13 -5.12 -8.16
CA VAL A 105 -2.77 -5.90 -9.35
C VAL A 105 -1.84 -5.10 -10.24
N TRP A 106 -0.70 -5.69 -10.58
CA TRP A 106 0.27 -5.14 -11.53
C TRP A 106 0.17 -5.87 -12.87
N ASP A 107 0.08 -5.11 -13.96
CA ASP A 107 0.03 -5.62 -15.35
C ASP A 107 1.22 -6.51 -15.76
N ALA A 108 2.29 -6.54 -14.96
CA ALA A 108 3.38 -7.50 -15.07
C ALA A 108 3.01 -8.95 -14.62
N GLY A 109 1.77 -9.20 -14.21
CA GLY A 109 1.27 -10.53 -13.81
C GLY A 109 1.40 -10.84 -12.32
N TYR A 110 1.42 -9.80 -11.47
CA TYR A 110 1.55 -9.94 -10.02
C TYR A 110 0.38 -9.30 -9.28
N THR A 111 -0.14 -10.00 -8.28
CA THR A 111 -1.08 -9.49 -7.29
C THR A 111 -0.38 -9.39 -5.95
N PHE A 112 -0.49 -8.24 -5.30
CA PHE A 112 0.05 -7.95 -3.98
C PHE A 112 -1.10 -7.76 -3.01
N GLU A 113 -1.21 -8.64 -2.03
CA GLU A 113 -2.08 -8.49 -0.87
C GLU A 113 -1.23 -7.90 0.25
N VAL A 114 -1.59 -6.71 0.70
CA VAL A 114 -0.81 -5.90 1.64
C VAL A 114 -1.61 -5.70 2.91
N THR A 115 -0.99 -5.97 4.04
CA THR A 115 -1.50 -5.62 5.37
C THR A 115 -0.56 -4.60 5.99
N LEU A 116 -1.08 -3.42 6.30
CA LEU A 116 -0.36 -2.38 7.02
C LEU A 116 -0.80 -2.34 8.48
N ASN A 117 0.15 -2.39 9.42
CA ASN A 117 -0.13 -2.25 10.86
C ASN A 117 0.38 -0.89 11.35
N GLN A 118 -0.50 -0.07 11.93
CA GLN A 118 -0.13 1.28 12.34
C GLN A 118 0.79 1.27 13.56
N VAL A 119 1.85 2.08 13.49
CA VAL A 119 2.81 2.26 14.59
C VAL A 119 2.92 3.71 15.09
N GLU A 120 2.49 4.69 14.27
CA GLU A 120 2.50 6.11 14.62
C GLU A 120 1.41 6.87 13.85
N ILE A 121 0.97 8.02 14.39
CA ILE A 121 -0.05 8.93 13.81
C ILE A 121 0.61 10.23 13.37
#